data_AF-A0AA35R395-F1
#
_entry.id   AF-A0AA35R395-F1
#
_cell.length_a   1.000
_cell.length_b   1.000
_cell.length_c   1.000
_cell.angle_alpha   90.00
_cell.angle_beta   90.00
_cell.angle_gamma   90.00
#
_symmetry.space_group_name_H-M   'P 1'
#
loop_
_entity.id
_entity.type
_entity.pdbx_description
1 polymer ?
#
loop_
_entity_poly.entity_id
_entity_poly.type
_entity_poly.pdbx_seq_one_letter_code
_entity_poly.pdbx_strand_id
1 'polypeptide(L)'
;MLSSALASGDALLLGVDLVKDAREIIAGYADQKGLRRQLALRAIRIMNEQLGANFEEENFQSRRVWNPETSSVEMSLVATQEAKVFFEKLKLEVFFSEGEGFQTGFSTKFSREGITGDLAGVGLKVTAWYSDTSERFAVLLAVQTTGQTK
;
A
#
# COMPACT_ATOMS: atom_id res chain seq x y z
N MET A 1 -17.94 4.90 7.25
CA MET A 1 -17.54 3.86 6.27
C MET A 1 -17.88 4.37 4.88
N LEU A 2 -17.14 4.01 3.82
CA LEU A 2 -17.52 4.43 2.45
C LEU A 2 -18.91 3.91 2.08
N SER A 3 -19.23 2.66 2.45
CA SER A 3 -20.54 2.05 2.17
C SER A 3 -21.72 2.82 2.76
N SER A 4 -21.55 3.44 3.95
CA SER A 4 -22.61 4.25 4.59
C SER A 4 -22.82 5.62 3.95
N ALA A 5 -21.91 6.04 3.06
CA ALA A 5 -22.03 7.30 2.32
C ALA A 5 -22.75 7.15 0.97
N LEU A 6 -22.96 5.91 0.50
CA LEU A 6 -23.68 5.63 -0.74
C LEU A 6 -25.19 5.72 -0.51
N ALA A 7 -25.91 6.38 -1.40
CA ALA A 7 -27.35 6.40 -1.43
C ALA A 7 -27.91 5.23 -2.26
N SER A 8 -29.22 5.02 -2.18
CA SER A 8 -29.90 4.08 -3.07
C SER A 8 -29.71 4.52 -4.54
N GLY A 9 -29.19 3.63 -5.37
CA GLY A 9 -28.85 3.90 -6.77
C GLY A 9 -27.37 4.23 -7.01
N ASP A 10 -26.59 4.52 -5.97
CA ASP A 10 -25.15 4.71 -6.10
C ASP A 10 -24.41 3.38 -6.28
N ALA A 11 -23.22 3.45 -6.87
CA ALA A 11 -22.33 2.31 -7.05
C ALA A 11 -20.87 2.67 -6.74
N LEU A 12 -20.14 1.68 -6.23
CA LEU A 12 -18.69 1.72 -6.05
C LEU A 12 -18.02 1.02 -7.23
N LEU A 13 -17.21 1.76 -7.99
CA LEU A 13 -16.28 1.19 -8.96
C LEU A 13 -14.90 1.08 -8.31
N LEU A 14 -14.38 -0.13 -8.17
CA LEU A 14 -13.12 -0.40 -7.46
C LEU A 14 -12.16 -1.18 -8.35
N GLY A 15 -10.94 -0.66 -8.51
CA GLY A 15 -9.83 -1.37 -9.13
C GLY A 15 -9.01 -2.13 -8.10
N VAL A 16 -8.75 -3.42 -8.35
CA VAL A 16 -7.93 -4.27 -7.48
C VAL A 16 -6.86 -5.00 -8.29
N ASP A 17 -5.64 -4.97 -7.78
CA ASP A 17 -4.54 -5.79 -8.30
C ASP A 17 -4.69 -7.22 -7.76
N LEU A 18 -4.67 -8.22 -8.64
CA LEU A 18 -5.00 -9.59 -8.28
C LEU A 18 -3.80 -10.39 -7.80
N VAL A 19 -4.03 -11.41 -6.97
CA VAL A 19 -2.97 -12.37 -6.59
C VAL A 19 -2.49 -13.10 -7.85
N LYS A 20 -1.17 -13.16 -8.02
CA LYS A 20 -0.47 -13.80 -9.16
C LYS A 20 0.89 -14.34 -8.67
N ASP A 21 1.73 -14.85 -9.57
CA ASP A 21 3.05 -15.36 -9.19
C ASP A 21 3.88 -14.29 -8.45
N ALA A 22 4.45 -14.65 -7.30
CA ALA A 22 5.19 -13.73 -6.45
C ALA A 22 6.40 -13.09 -7.14
N ARG A 23 7.03 -13.79 -8.08
CA ARG A 23 8.14 -13.24 -8.87
C ARG A 23 7.64 -12.21 -9.86
N GLU A 24 6.48 -12.41 -10.49
CA GLU A 24 5.85 -11.39 -11.33
C GLU A 24 5.49 -10.15 -10.50
N ILE A 25 4.90 -10.35 -9.31
CA ILE A 25 4.58 -9.27 -8.38
C ILE A 25 5.84 -8.47 -8.05
N ILE A 26 6.91 -9.12 -7.56
CA ILE A 26 8.13 -8.41 -7.17
C ILE A 26 8.86 -7.80 -8.35
N ALA A 27 8.85 -8.45 -9.52
CA ALA A 27 9.42 -7.89 -10.75
C ALA A 27 8.72 -6.58 -11.15
N GLY A 28 7.40 -6.47 -10.96
CA GLY A 28 6.66 -5.22 -11.16
C GLY A 28 7.14 -4.07 -10.25
N TYR A 29 7.80 -4.38 -9.14
CA TYR A 29 8.30 -3.44 -8.15
C TYR A 29 9.79 -3.13 -8.33
N ALA A 30 10.46 -3.76 -9.31
CA ALA A 30 11.84 -3.44 -9.67
C ALA A 30 11.98 -1.98 -10.13
N ASP A 31 13.07 -1.34 -9.73
CA ASP A 31 13.31 0.08 -10.00
C ASP A 31 14.02 0.29 -11.35
N GLN A 32 13.29 0.14 -12.44
CA GLN A 32 13.88 0.17 -13.79
C GLN A 32 14.52 1.52 -14.18
N LYS A 33 14.13 2.64 -13.53
CA LYS A 33 14.60 4.00 -13.89
C LYS A 33 14.95 4.89 -12.69
N GLY A 34 15.14 4.32 -11.50
CA GLY A 34 15.38 5.09 -10.27
C GLY A 34 14.16 5.84 -9.72
N LEU A 35 13.02 5.81 -10.42
CA LEU A 35 11.80 6.53 -10.04
C LEU A 35 11.20 5.96 -8.73
N ARG A 36 11.30 4.65 -8.51
CA ARG A 36 10.75 4.02 -7.30
C ARG A 36 11.59 4.36 -6.08
N ARG A 37 12.92 4.45 -6.22
CA ARG A 37 13.81 4.96 -5.17
C ARG A 37 13.47 6.41 -4.84
N GLN A 38 13.31 7.28 -5.84
CA GLN A 38 12.93 8.68 -5.61
C GLN A 38 11.60 8.82 -4.88
N LEU A 39 10.60 7.99 -5.23
CA LEU A 39 9.32 7.98 -4.54
C LEU A 39 9.45 7.53 -3.08
N ALA A 40 10.25 6.52 -2.79
CA ALA A 40 10.49 6.07 -1.43
C ALA A 40 11.19 7.16 -0.59
N LEU A 41 12.26 7.76 -1.12
CA LEU A 41 13.01 8.82 -0.43
C LEU A 41 12.21 10.11 -0.22
N ARG A 42 11.11 10.31 -0.96
CA ARG A 42 10.19 11.43 -0.70
C ARG A 42 9.68 11.44 0.75
N ALA A 43 9.49 10.28 1.37
CA ALA A 43 9.09 10.20 2.78
C ALA A 43 10.13 10.86 3.70
N ILE A 44 11.43 10.60 3.46
CA ILE A 44 12.54 11.25 4.18
C ILE A 44 12.48 12.76 3.98
N ARG A 45 12.34 13.24 2.74
CA ARG A 45 12.27 14.68 2.43
C ARG A 45 11.14 15.37 3.17
N ILE A 46 9.95 14.75 3.16
CA ILE A 46 8.78 15.27 3.88
C ILE A 46 9.05 15.31 5.38
N MET A 47 9.67 14.29 5.96
CA MET A 47 10.00 14.31 7.39
C MET A 47 11.04 15.39 7.73
N ASN A 48 12.06 15.56 6.90
CA ASN A 48 13.06 16.63 7.09
C ASN A 48 12.39 18.01 7.05
N GLU A 49 11.55 18.27 6.04
CA GLU A 49 10.87 19.55 5.86
C GLU A 49 9.78 19.81 6.92
N GLN A 50 8.90 18.83 7.15
CA GLN A 50 7.70 19.01 7.96
C GLN A 50 7.96 18.79 9.45
N LEU A 51 8.92 17.96 9.84
CA LEU A 51 9.21 17.64 11.25
C LEU A 51 10.56 18.17 11.73
N GLY A 52 11.34 18.82 10.87
CA GLY A 52 12.71 19.23 11.20
C GLY A 52 13.61 18.02 11.47
N ALA A 53 13.37 16.91 10.76
CA ALA A 53 14.25 15.76 10.80
C ALA A 53 15.56 16.03 10.04
N ASN A 54 16.62 15.33 10.40
CA ASN A 54 17.94 15.42 9.76
C ASN A 54 18.36 14.10 9.10
N PHE A 55 17.43 13.39 8.47
CA PHE A 55 17.78 12.19 7.70
C PHE A 55 18.76 12.53 6.57
N GLU A 56 19.81 11.71 6.43
CA GLU A 56 20.70 11.66 5.27
C GLU A 56 20.18 10.58 4.30
N GLU A 57 19.71 10.97 3.13
CA GLU A 57 19.05 10.06 2.16
C GLU A 57 19.97 8.92 1.69
N GLU A 58 21.27 9.19 1.59
CA GLU A 58 22.32 8.26 1.21
C GLU A 58 22.46 7.08 2.18
N ASN A 59 22.10 7.27 3.45
CA ASN A 59 22.18 6.23 4.48
C ASN A 59 20.98 5.30 4.46
N PHE A 60 20.01 5.50 3.55
CA PHE A 60 18.82 4.67 3.44
C PHE A 60 18.63 4.11 2.02
N GLN A 61 18.13 2.89 1.96
CA GLN A 61 17.75 2.22 0.72
C GLN A 61 16.33 1.68 0.80
N SER A 62 15.64 1.65 -0.34
CA SER A 62 14.31 1.07 -0.43
C SER A 62 14.37 -0.46 -0.44
N ARG A 63 13.65 -1.11 0.47
CA ARG A 63 13.45 -2.56 0.50
C ARG A 63 12.00 -2.90 0.17
N ARG A 64 11.80 -3.93 -0.66
CA ARG A 64 10.48 -4.40 -1.09
C ARG A 64 10.41 -5.91 -0.94
N VAL A 65 9.44 -6.40 -0.18
CA VAL A 65 9.32 -7.82 0.16
C VAL A 65 7.89 -8.27 -0.10
N TRP A 66 7.72 -9.44 -0.72
CA TRP A 66 6.42 -10.08 -0.85
C TRP A 66 6.13 -10.84 0.44
N ASN A 67 5.02 -10.51 1.08
CA ASN A 67 4.49 -11.24 2.22
C ASN A 67 3.28 -12.10 1.76
N PRO A 68 3.41 -13.43 1.71
CA PRO A 68 2.33 -14.31 1.27
C PRO A 68 1.17 -14.40 2.27
N GLU A 69 1.41 -14.18 3.57
CA GLU A 69 0.37 -14.25 4.61
C GLU A 69 -0.62 -13.10 4.47
N THR A 70 -0.12 -11.91 4.15
CA THR A 70 -0.94 -10.71 3.94
C THR A 70 -1.26 -10.46 2.47
N SER A 71 -0.76 -11.32 1.57
CA SER A 71 -0.82 -11.14 0.11
C SER A 71 -0.40 -9.73 -0.33
N SER A 72 0.67 -9.19 0.26
CA SER A 72 1.05 -7.80 0.03
C SER A 72 2.54 -7.63 -0.26
N VAL A 73 2.86 -6.61 -1.07
CA VAL A 73 4.24 -6.12 -1.15
C VAL A 73 4.44 -5.06 -0.08
N GLU A 74 5.30 -5.36 0.88
CA GLU A 74 5.71 -4.44 1.93
C GLU A 74 6.88 -3.58 1.44
N MET A 75 6.77 -2.28 1.63
CA MET A 75 7.77 -1.30 1.21
C MET A 75 8.33 -0.60 2.45
N SER A 76 9.65 -0.58 2.57
CA SER A 76 10.36 0.06 3.68
C SER A 76 11.56 0.85 3.18
N LEU A 77 11.98 1.83 3.98
CA LEU A 77 13.31 2.43 3.89
C LEU A 77 14.14 1.87 5.04
N VAL A 78 15.30 1.33 4.71
CA VAL A 78 16.19 0.69 5.68
C VAL A 78 17.56 1.34 5.65
N ALA A 79 18.14 1.49 6.83
CA ALA A 79 19.45 2.07 7.00
C ALA A 79 20.52 1.11 6.45
N THR A 80 21.48 1.65 5.70
CA THR A 80 22.63 0.90 5.17
C THR A 80 23.81 0.87 6.13
N GLN A 81 23.71 1.62 7.23
CA GLN A 81 24.66 1.72 8.33
C GLN A 81 23.91 2.24 9.56
N GLU A 82 24.56 2.27 10.72
CA GLU A 82 23.99 2.92 11.90
C GLU A 82 23.67 4.40 11.58
N ALA A 83 22.46 4.82 11.91
CA ALA A 83 21.99 6.18 11.65
C ALA A 83 21.28 6.76 12.88
N LYS A 84 21.52 8.04 13.13
CA LYS A 84 20.94 8.77 14.24
C LYS A 84 20.17 9.95 13.70
N VAL A 85 18.86 9.96 13.91
CA VAL A 85 17.96 10.97 13.36
C VAL A 85 17.28 11.72 14.48
N PHE A 86 17.47 13.03 14.50
CA PHE A 86 16.83 13.95 15.42
C PHE A 86 15.69 14.69 14.71
N PHE A 87 14.50 14.65 15.31
CA PHE A 87 13.30 15.35 14.86
C PHE A 87 13.12 16.62 15.70
N GLU A 88 13.54 17.77 15.18
CA GLU A 88 13.60 19.02 15.94
C GLU A 88 12.24 19.43 16.53
N LYS A 89 11.15 19.29 15.76
CA LYS A 89 9.81 19.70 16.20
C LYS A 89 9.23 18.76 17.26
N LEU A 90 9.68 17.50 17.28
CA LEU A 90 9.23 16.49 18.23
C LEU A 90 10.15 16.39 19.45
N LYS A 91 11.34 16.99 19.41
CA LYS A 91 12.42 16.80 20.40
C LYS A 91 12.70 15.31 20.64
N LEU A 92 12.66 14.53 19.55
CA LEU A 92 12.80 13.09 19.56
C LEU A 92 14.05 12.69 18.79
N GLU A 93 14.78 11.75 19.36
CA GLU A 93 15.94 11.13 18.74
C GLU A 93 15.66 9.66 18.50
N VAL A 94 15.89 9.21 17.26
CA VAL A 94 15.67 7.82 16.84
C VAL A 94 16.98 7.27 16.32
N PHE A 95 17.33 6.09 16.80
CA PHE A 95 18.49 5.33 16.34
C PHE A 95 18.02 4.21 15.42
N PHE A 96 18.74 4.01 14.34
CA PHE A 96 18.56 2.90 13.41
C PHE A 96 19.86 2.11 13.37
N SER A 97 19.75 0.81 13.61
CA SER A 97 20.83 -0.14 13.34
C SER A 97 20.95 -0.40 11.83
N GLU A 98 22.08 -0.92 11.36
CA GLU A 98 22.17 -1.39 9.96
C GLU A 98 21.06 -2.41 9.66
N GLY A 99 20.33 -2.21 8.55
CA GLY A 99 19.21 -3.05 8.13
C GLY A 99 17.87 -2.78 8.83
N GLU A 100 17.88 -1.96 9.89
CA GLU A 100 16.68 -1.43 10.55
C GLU A 100 16.05 -0.32 9.71
N GLY A 101 14.75 -0.10 9.87
CA GLY A 101 14.06 0.91 9.09
C GLY A 101 12.61 1.06 9.45
N PHE A 102 11.88 1.74 8.59
CA PHE A 102 10.46 1.99 8.76
C PHE A 102 9.68 1.67 7.48
N GLN A 103 8.44 1.24 7.67
CA GLN A 103 7.55 0.93 6.57
C GLN A 103 7.05 2.23 5.92
N THR A 104 7.19 2.32 4.61
CA THR A 104 6.69 3.43 3.79
C THR A 104 5.35 3.11 3.14
N GLY A 105 4.97 1.84 3.10
CA GLY A 105 3.63 1.43 2.69
C GLY A 105 3.53 -0.08 2.45
N PHE A 106 2.37 -0.48 1.97
CA PHE A 106 2.12 -1.84 1.50
C PHE A 106 1.21 -1.78 0.26
N SER A 107 1.20 -2.86 -0.50
CA SER A 107 0.31 -2.98 -1.65
C SER A 107 -0.22 -4.41 -1.74
N THR A 108 -1.42 -4.57 -1.22
CA THR A 108 -2.15 -5.84 -1.18
C THR A 108 -2.62 -6.26 -2.55
N LYS A 109 -2.62 -7.56 -2.78
CA LYS A 109 -3.20 -8.25 -3.93
C LYS A 109 -4.40 -9.04 -3.45
N PHE A 110 -5.44 -9.05 -4.28
CA PHE A 110 -6.74 -9.59 -3.89
C PHE A 110 -7.08 -10.84 -4.69
N SER A 111 -7.65 -11.83 -4.02
CA SER A 111 -8.43 -12.85 -4.71
C SER A 111 -9.85 -12.33 -4.94
N ARG A 112 -10.53 -12.85 -5.96
CA ARG A 112 -11.92 -12.49 -6.25
C ARG A 112 -12.84 -12.81 -5.07
N GLU A 113 -12.65 -13.98 -4.48
CA GLU A 113 -13.42 -14.47 -3.34
C GLU A 113 -13.18 -13.60 -2.12
N GLY A 114 -11.91 -13.25 -1.85
CA GLY A 114 -11.52 -12.42 -0.71
C GLY A 114 -12.16 -11.03 -0.77
N ILE A 115 -11.94 -10.29 -1.86
CA ILE A 115 -12.50 -8.94 -1.98
C ILE A 115 -14.04 -8.93 -2.02
N THR A 116 -14.66 -9.97 -2.61
CA THR A 116 -16.13 -10.08 -2.61
C THR A 116 -16.65 -10.32 -1.19
N GLY A 117 -15.95 -11.13 -0.39
CA GLY A 117 -16.26 -11.35 1.02
C GLY A 117 -16.09 -10.09 1.86
N ASP A 118 -14.98 -9.36 1.68
CA ASP A 118 -14.70 -8.10 2.39
C ASP A 118 -15.79 -7.05 2.10
N LEU A 119 -16.18 -6.91 0.83
CA LEU A 119 -17.25 -6.00 0.42
C LEU A 119 -18.62 -6.41 0.99
N ALA A 120 -18.94 -7.70 0.96
CA ALA A 120 -20.17 -8.22 1.54
C ALA A 120 -20.24 -7.95 3.05
N GLY A 121 -19.11 -8.09 3.77
CA GLY A 121 -18.98 -7.79 5.19
C GLY A 121 -19.28 -6.34 5.56
N VAL A 122 -19.15 -5.40 4.60
CA VAL A 122 -19.50 -3.98 4.78
C VAL A 122 -20.79 -3.57 4.08
N GLY A 123 -21.62 -4.55 3.69
CA GLY A 123 -22.94 -4.33 3.09
C GLY A 123 -22.94 -3.99 1.61
N LEU A 124 -21.86 -4.30 0.89
CA LEU A 124 -21.73 -4.08 -0.55
C LEU A 124 -21.75 -5.41 -1.31
N LYS A 125 -22.61 -5.51 -2.31
CA LYS A 125 -22.68 -6.66 -3.22
C LYS A 125 -22.00 -6.34 -4.54
N VAL A 126 -21.05 -7.16 -4.93
CA VAL A 126 -20.43 -7.09 -6.28
C VAL A 126 -21.46 -7.51 -7.33
N THR A 127 -21.73 -6.65 -8.31
CA THR A 127 -22.69 -6.87 -9.41
C THR A 127 -22.02 -7.07 -10.75
N ALA A 128 -20.80 -6.58 -10.93
CA ALA A 128 -20.02 -6.79 -12.14
C ALA A 128 -18.54 -6.96 -11.82
N TRP A 129 -17.85 -7.72 -12.66
CA TRP A 129 -16.42 -7.98 -12.56
C TRP A 129 -15.82 -7.99 -13.96
N TYR A 130 -14.85 -7.12 -14.19
CA TYR A 130 -14.12 -7.01 -15.44
C TYR A 130 -12.63 -7.17 -15.15
N SER A 131 -11.93 -8.00 -15.92
CA SER A 131 -10.51 -8.25 -15.75
C SER A 131 -9.81 -8.29 -17.10
N ASP A 132 -8.50 -8.05 -17.11
CA ASP A 132 -7.68 -8.37 -18.28
C ASP A 132 -7.63 -9.89 -18.52
N THR A 133 -7.26 -10.30 -19.73
CA THR A 133 -7.22 -11.71 -20.16
C THR A 133 -6.24 -12.57 -19.35
N SER A 134 -5.25 -11.95 -18.70
CA SER A 134 -4.29 -12.64 -17.84
C SER A 134 -4.70 -12.63 -16.36
N GLU A 135 -5.89 -12.11 -16.02
CA GLU A 135 -6.40 -12.02 -14.66
C GLU A 135 -5.42 -11.37 -13.67
N ARG A 136 -4.77 -10.28 -14.11
CA ARG A 136 -3.76 -9.57 -13.31
C ARG A 136 -4.35 -8.39 -12.55
N PHE A 137 -5.39 -7.77 -13.10
CA PHE A 137 -6.06 -6.63 -12.49
C PHE A 137 -7.55 -6.70 -12.82
N ALA A 138 -8.39 -6.44 -11.81
CA ALA A 138 -9.82 -6.36 -12.00
C ALA A 138 -10.38 -5.00 -11.65
N VAL A 139 -11.44 -4.61 -12.35
CA VAL A 139 -12.35 -3.53 -11.98
C VAL A 139 -13.69 -4.16 -11.67
N LEU A 140 -14.17 -3.96 -10.45
CA LEU A 140 -15.46 -4.46 -9.98
C LEU A 140 -16.44 -3.31 -9.74
N LEU A 141 -17.71 -3.59 -9.95
CA LEU A 141 -18.82 -2.71 -9.58
C LEU A 141 -19.56 -3.34 -8.41
N ALA A 142 -19.77 -2.57 -7.35
CA ALA A 142 -20.54 -3.00 -6.19
C ALA A 142 -21.62 -1.98 -5.81
N VAL A 143 -22.74 -2.46 -5.30
CA VAL A 143 -23.87 -1.63 -4.84
C VAL A 143 -24.24 -2.00 -3.42
N GLN A 144 -24.95 -1.13 -2.71
CA GLN A 144 -25.50 -1.49 -1.41
C GLN A 144 -26.44 -2.69 -1.51
N THR A 145 -26.30 -3.62 -0.57
CA THR A 145 -27.29 -4.67 -0.39
C THR A 145 -28.55 -4.01 0.19
N THR A 146 -29.62 -3.91 -0.60
CA THR A 146 -30.94 -3.47 -0.12
C THR A 146 -31.37 -4.34 1.05
N GLY A 147 -31.31 -3.81 2.26
CA GLY A 147 -31.58 -4.58 3.49
C GLY A 147 -31.12 -3.96 4.81
N GLN A 148 -30.41 -2.82 4.83
CA GLN A 148 -30.23 -2.06 6.07
C GLN A 148 -31.23 -0.91 6.13
N THR A 149 -32.43 -1.21 6.63
CA THR A 149 -33.29 -0.20 7.25
C THR A 149 -32.48 0.44 8.38
N LYS A 150 -32.28 1.76 8.28
CA LYS A 150 -31.74 2.58 9.35
C LYS A 150 -32.69 2.59 10.56
#